data_AF-A0A3R6PHL6-F1
#
_entry.id   AF-A0A3R6PHL6-F1
#
_cell.length_a   1.000
_cell.length_b   1.000
_cell.length_c   1.000
_cell.angle_alpha   90.00
_cell.angle_beta   90.00
_cell.angle_gamma   90.00
#
_symmetry.space_group_name_H-M   'P 1'
#
loop_
_entity.id
_entity.type
_entity.pdbx_description
1 polymer ?
#
loop_
_entity_poly.entity_id
_entity_poly.type
_entity_poly.pdbx_seq_one_letter_code
_entity_poly.pdbx_strand_id
1 'polypeptide(L)'
;MKWWKKLKSLLRRNKSNLQSENRNSRQEQNNFIEKEIYFPCNAFFRKIIEAVLEQKDISYRDMRLFVIDAEAGEYLQQEEEQYMLRQLYPGLNVYTLCTGQSEHHQGEIEYLYEELGLIVEVIGKEENAIQKGTGQEEGRLILDFEADGRIREEFLSEKSIYISIYKRNWYQRANLDIEVPIGYNIMIVKGTGFTGCEAVSDRLEREFYAE
;
A
#
# COMPACT_ATOMS: atom_id res chain seq x y z
N MET A 1 26.40 -37.41 -49.22
CA MET A 1 26.34 -35.96 -48.86
C MET A 1 24.96 -35.43 -49.25
N LYS A 2 24.07 -34.80 -48.47
CA LYS A 2 24.07 -34.08 -47.19
C LYS A 2 22.62 -34.09 -46.61
N TRP A 3 21.96 -35.25 -46.45
CA TRP A 3 20.57 -35.28 -45.93
C TRP A 3 20.44 -34.68 -44.51
N TRP A 4 21.45 -34.92 -43.68
CA TRP A 4 21.56 -34.41 -42.32
C TRP A 4 21.72 -32.88 -42.23
N LYS A 5 22.24 -32.22 -43.29
CA LYS A 5 22.35 -30.75 -43.31
C LYS A 5 21.01 -30.07 -43.57
N LYS A 6 20.12 -30.72 -44.36
CA LYS A 6 18.77 -30.21 -44.66
C LYS A 6 17.84 -30.34 -43.43
N LEU A 7 17.98 -31.41 -42.66
CA LEU A 7 17.25 -31.59 -41.39
C LEU A 7 17.67 -30.55 -40.34
N LYS A 8 18.99 -30.29 -40.21
CA LYS A 8 19.51 -29.25 -39.31
C LYS A 8 19.07 -27.83 -39.73
N SER A 9 18.94 -27.54 -41.03
CA SER A 9 18.47 -26.23 -41.48
C SER A 9 16.97 -26.02 -41.23
N LEU A 10 16.16 -27.07 -41.37
CA LEU A 10 14.71 -27.00 -41.08
C LEU A 10 14.45 -26.85 -39.57
N LEU A 11 15.19 -27.57 -38.72
CA LEU A 11 15.09 -27.43 -37.26
C LEU A 11 15.58 -26.04 -36.79
N ARG A 12 16.58 -25.44 -37.44
CA ARG A 12 17.01 -24.06 -37.16
C ARG A 12 15.97 -23.02 -37.58
N ARG A 13 15.30 -23.20 -38.72
CA ARG A 13 14.25 -22.29 -39.22
C ARG A 13 12.99 -22.30 -38.34
N ASN A 14 12.56 -23.48 -37.87
CA ASN A 14 11.44 -23.55 -36.94
C ASN A 14 11.79 -22.94 -35.58
N LYS A 15 13.03 -23.12 -35.10
CA LYS A 15 13.48 -22.53 -33.83
C LYS A 15 13.58 -21.00 -33.90
N SER A 16 13.94 -20.43 -35.07
CA SER A 16 13.94 -18.98 -35.27
C SER A 16 12.54 -18.39 -35.40
N ASN A 17 11.60 -19.07 -36.08
CA ASN A 17 10.21 -18.60 -36.19
C ASN A 17 9.47 -18.67 -34.85
N LEU A 18 9.66 -19.74 -34.07
CA LEU A 18 9.14 -19.84 -32.70
C LEU A 18 9.77 -18.80 -31.76
N GLN A 19 11.01 -18.38 -32.00
CA GLN A 19 11.64 -17.31 -31.21
C GLN A 19 11.22 -15.91 -31.66
N SER A 20 10.89 -15.69 -32.93
CA SER A 20 10.39 -14.38 -33.41
C SER A 20 8.92 -14.18 -33.06
N GLU A 21 8.07 -15.20 -33.15
CA GLU A 21 6.68 -15.13 -32.70
C GLU A 21 6.60 -14.94 -31.17
N ASN A 22 7.48 -15.61 -30.42
CA ASN A 22 7.53 -15.49 -28.95
C ASN A 22 8.27 -14.21 -28.47
N ARG A 23 8.98 -13.51 -29.37
CA ARG A 23 9.51 -12.16 -29.14
C ARG A 23 8.49 -11.10 -29.49
N ASN A 24 7.74 -11.26 -30.58
CA ASN A 24 6.64 -10.36 -30.92
C ASN A 24 5.49 -10.46 -29.91
N SER A 25 5.12 -11.65 -29.43
CA SER A 25 4.09 -11.78 -28.38
C SER A 25 4.55 -11.25 -27.01
N ARG A 26 5.85 -11.30 -26.69
CA ARG A 26 6.43 -10.66 -25.50
C ARG A 26 6.66 -9.15 -25.66
N GLN A 27 6.91 -8.67 -26.88
CA GLN A 27 7.00 -7.24 -27.18
C GLN A 27 5.62 -6.58 -27.31
N GLU A 28 4.59 -7.30 -27.71
CA GLU A 28 3.19 -6.83 -27.75
C GLU A 28 2.48 -6.90 -26.39
N GLN A 29 2.95 -7.75 -25.45
CA GLN A 29 2.44 -7.74 -24.06
C GLN A 29 3.13 -6.73 -23.14
N ASN A 30 4.26 -6.16 -23.58
CA ASN A 30 4.82 -4.92 -23.03
C ASN A 30 4.23 -3.71 -23.75
N ASN A 31 2.93 -3.72 -24.08
CA ASN A 31 2.21 -2.46 -24.20
C ASN A 31 2.45 -1.74 -22.87
N PHE A 32 3.22 -0.66 -22.94
CA PHE A 32 3.34 0.33 -21.89
C PHE A 32 1.91 0.70 -21.47
N ILE A 33 1.37 0.03 -20.45
CA ILE A 33 0.26 0.59 -19.70
C ILE A 33 0.90 1.80 -19.07
N GLU A 34 0.65 2.97 -19.66
CA GLU A 34 1.00 4.24 -19.04
C GLU A 34 0.52 4.16 -17.60
N LYS A 35 1.50 4.27 -16.70
CA LYS A 35 1.28 4.21 -15.28
C LYS A 35 1.93 5.41 -14.65
N GLU A 36 1.16 6.08 -13.80
CA GLU A 36 1.59 7.29 -13.13
C GLU A 36 1.87 6.95 -11.67
N ILE A 37 2.80 7.69 -11.05
CA ILE A 37 3.02 7.57 -9.62
C ILE A 37 1.73 7.98 -8.93
N TYR A 38 1.21 7.10 -8.08
CA TYR A 38 0.02 7.34 -7.31
C TYR A 38 0.39 7.70 -5.87
N PHE A 39 -0.21 8.75 -5.33
CA PHE A 39 -0.02 9.11 -3.92
C PHE A 39 -1.25 8.63 -3.13
N PRO A 40 -1.08 7.69 -2.18
CA PRO A 40 -2.20 7.10 -1.45
C PRO A 40 -2.89 8.09 -0.50
N CYS A 41 -2.27 9.24 -0.22
CA CYS A 41 -2.85 10.34 0.56
C CYS A 41 -3.93 11.09 -0.24
N ASN A 42 -5.09 10.46 -0.39
CA ASN A 42 -6.28 11.06 -0.97
C ASN A 42 -7.55 10.49 -0.33
N ALA A 43 -8.72 11.00 -0.73
CA ALA A 43 -10.01 10.63 -0.16
C ALA A 43 -10.44 9.16 -0.41
N PHE A 44 -9.66 8.39 -1.17
CA PHE A 44 -9.93 7.00 -1.48
C PHE A 44 -9.10 6.00 -0.69
N PHE A 45 -8.22 6.46 0.21
CA PHE A 45 -7.32 5.58 0.96
C PHE A 45 -8.08 4.46 1.67
N ARG A 46 -9.16 4.78 2.40
CA ARG A 46 -10.02 3.76 3.04
C ARG A 46 -10.56 2.75 2.04
N LYS A 47 -11.11 3.19 0.91
CA LYS A 47 -11.68 2.30 -0.11
C LYS A 47 -10.62 1.36 -0.70
N ILE A 48 -9.38 1.85 -0.87
CA ILE A 48 -8.26 1.03 -1.33
C ILE A 48 -7.94 -0.05 -0.30
N ILE A 49 -7.85 0.33 0.97
CA ILE A 49 -7.61 -0.62 2.06
C ILE A 49 -8.75 -1.63 2.20
N GLU A 50 -10.01 -1.21 2.09
CA GLU A 50 -11.17 -2.13 2.10
C GLU A 50 -11.08 -3.16 0.96
N ALA A 51 -10.74 -2.73 -0.26
CA ALA A 51 -10.53 -3.64 -1.38
C ALA A 51 -9.31 -4.56 -1.19
N VAL A 52 -8.30 -4.10 -0.45
CA VAL A 52 -7.15 -4.92 -0.06
C VAL A 52 -7.55 -6.01 0.92
N LEU A 53 -8.33 -5.66 1.93
CA LEU A 53 -8.84 -6.58 2.95
C LEU A 53 -9.79 -7.61 2.36
N GLU A 54 -10.68 -7.20 1.45
CA GLU A 54 -11.62 -8.10 0.76
C GLU A 54 -10.88 -9.18 -0.05
N GLN A 55 -9.82 -8.82 -0.78
CA GLN A 55 -8.99 -9.79 -1.51
C GLN A 55 -8.23 -10.76 -0.60
N LYS A 56 -8.07 -10.40 0.69
CA LYS A 56 -7.40 -11.21 1.71
C LYS A 56 -8.39 -11.95 2.62
N ASP A 57 -9.69 -11.84 2.36
CA ASP A 57 -10.76 -12.42 3.19
C ASP A 57 -10.71 -11.96 4.65
N ILE A 58 -10.37 -10.68 4.86
CA ILE A 58 -10.30 -10.05 6.18
C ILE A 58 -11.45 -9.06 6.28
N SER A 59 -12.32 -9.22 7.28
CA SER A 59 -13.36 -8.23 7.54
C SER A 59 -12.74 -6.96 8.13
N TYR A 60 -13.29 -5.79 7.79
CA TYR A 60 -12.78 -4.51 8.32
C TYR A 60 -12.81 -4.46 9.85
N ARG A 61 -13.82 -5.07 10.47
CA ARG A 61 -13.97 -5.11 11.93
C ARG A 61 -12.93 -5.99 12.61
N ASP A 62 -12.52 -7.06 11.93
CA ASP A 62 -11.52 -8.00 12.44
C ASP A 62 -10.08 -7.55 12.13
N MET A 63 -9.92 -6.58 11.23
CA MET A 63 -8.64 -5.99 10.91
C MET A 63 -8.03 -5.29 12.13
N ARG A 64 -6.73 -5.55 12.36
CA ARG A 64 -5.93 -4.93 13.40
C ARG A 64 -4.94 -3.97 12.76
N LEU A 65 -5.15 -2.68 12.96
CA LEU A 65 -4.29 -1.65 12.39
C LEU A 65 -3.02 -1.53 13.23
N PHE A 66 -1.88 -1.70 12.58
CA PHE A 66 -0.56 -1.52 13.17
C PHE A 66 0.18 -0.46 12.36
N VAL A 67 0.55 0.65 12.99
CA VAL A 67 1.23 1.76 12.33
C VAL A 67 2.65 1.84 12.83
N ILE A 68 3.60 1.88 11.90
CA ILE A 68 4.98 2.28 12.18
C ILE A 68 5.03 3.78 11.88
N ASP A 69 5.22 4.54 12.95
CA ASP A 69 5.28 6.01 12.93
C ASP A 69 6.41 6.49 12.01
N ALA A 70 6.31 7.69 11.47
CA ALA A 70 7.36 8.27 10.64
C ALA A 70 8.63 8.61 11.43
N GLU A 71 9.69 9.02 10.74
CA GLU A 71 10.86 9.62 11.36
C GLU A 71 10.55 11.03 11.91
N ALA A 72 11.22 11.40 13.01
CA ALA A 72 11.03 12.70 13.61
C ALA A 72 11.59 13.83 12.71
N GLY A 73 10.76 14.81 12.33
CA GLY A 73 11.24 16.07 11.76
C GLY A 73 10.48 16.64 10.56
N GLU A 74 9.55 15.88 9.95
CA GLU A 74 8.83 16.34 8.74
C GLU A 74 7.34 16.61 9.00
N TYR A 75 7.03 17.84 9.42
CA TYR A 75 5.67 18.27 9.81
C TYR A 75 4.61 18.10 8.70
N LEU A 76 4.99 18.26 7.42
CA LEU A 76 4.06 18.13 6.30
C LEU A 76 3.67 16.66 6.02
N GLN A 77 4.60 15.72 6.19
CA GLN A 77 4.30 14.29 6.05
C GLN A 77 3.32 13.84 7.14
N GLN A 78 3.45 14.39 8.35
CA GLN A 78 2.55 14.07 9.47
C GLN A 78 1.08 14.42 9.17
N GLU A 79 0.77 15.53 8.49
CA GLU A 79 -0.63 15.86 8.15
C GLU A 79 -1.22 14.87 7.13
N GLU A 80 -0.43 14.47 6.13
CA GLU A 80 -0.84 13.47 5.13
C GLU A 80 -1.08 12.10 5.76
N GLU A 81 -0.18 11.66 6.64
CA GLU A 81 -0.28 10.43 7.43
C GLU A 81 -1.55 10.42 8.27
N GLN A 82 -1.78 11.51 9.00
CA GLN A 82 -2.97 11.70 9.83
C GLN A 82 -4.25 11.72 9.00
N TYR A 83 -4.22 12.35 7.82
CA TYR A 83 -5.36 12.32 6.90
C TYR A 83 -5.67 10.91 6.41
N MET A 84 -4.66 10.09 6.10
CA MET A 84 -4.83 8.69 5.74
C MET A 84 -5.39 7.87 6.91
N LEU A 85 -4.83 8.01 8.11
CA LEU A 85 -5.24 7.25 9.29
C LEU A 85 -6.65 7.57 9.76
N ARG A 86 -7.05 8.85 9.73
CA ARG A 86 -8.42 9.28 10.09
C ARG A 86 -9.50 8.66 9.23
N GLN A 87 -9.20 8.35 7.96
CA GLN A 87 -10.14 7.63 7.11
C GLN A 87 -10.34 6.18 7.59
N LEU A 88 -9.32 5.60 8.24
CA LEU A 88 -9.35 4.22 8.71
C LEU A 88 -10.00 4.05 10.08
N TYR A 89 -9.86 5.00 11.01
CA TYR A 89 -10.35 4.84 12.39
C TYR A 89 -11.83 4.40 12.54
N PRO A 90 -12.79 4.90 11.74
CA PRO A 90 -14.19 4.53 11.94
C PRO A 90 -14.44 3.04 11.67
N GLY A 91 -14.89 2.32 12.69
CA GLY A 91 -15.21 0.88 12.64
C GLY A 91 -14.08 -0.04 13.13
N LEU A 92 -12.95 0.54 13.57
CA LEU A 92 -11.86 -0.22 14.18
C LEU A 92 -12.10 -0.50 15.66
N ASN A 93 -11.56 -1.61 16.14
CA ASN A 93 -11.58 -1.96 17.56
C ASN A 93 -10.24 -1.65 18.26
N VAL A 94 -9.13 -1.90 17.55
CA VAL A 94 -7.77 -1.82 18.10
C VAL A 94 -6.86 -1.10 17.11
N TYR A 95 -6.02 -0.23 17.64
CA TYR A 95 -4.97 0.50 16.94
C TYR A 95 -3.66 0.34 17.69
N THR A 96 -2.63 -0.12 16.99
CA THR A 96 -1.29 -0.27 17.56
C THR A 96 -0.36 0.75 16.91
N LEU A 97 0.25 1.63 17.71
CA LEU A 97 1.22 2.63 17.29
C LEU A 97 2.63 2.19 17.70
N CYS A 98 3.50 1.99 16.72
CA CYS A 98 4.93 1.73 16.91
C CYS A 98 5.71 3.02 16.69
N THR A 99 6.10 3.68 17.78
CA THR A 99 6.76 5.01 17.76
C THR A 99 7.96 5.06 18.69
N GLY A 100 8.92 5.94 18.37
CA GLY A 100 10.00 6.33 19.28
C GLY A 100 9.70 7.57 20.10
N GLN A 101 8.52 8.19 19.92
CA GLN A 101 8.14 9.49 20.49
C GLN A 101 6.70 9.46 21.03
N SER A 102 6.42 8.54 21.95
CA SER A 102 5.07 8.33 22.48
C SER A 102 4.44 9.58 23.10
N GLU A 103 5.25 10.47 23.66
CA GLU A 103 4.78 11.70 24.31
C GLU A 103 4.13 12.68 23.33
N HIS A 104 4.55 12.67 22.06
CA HIS A 104 3.97 13.54 21.02
C HIS A 104 2.57 13.11 20.59
N HIS A 105 2.24 11.83 20.78
CA HIS A 105 0.97 11.24 20.35
C HIS A 105 -0.09 11.21 21.46
N GLN A 106 0.24 11.66 22.68
CA GLN A 106 -0.65 11.49 23.84
C GLN A 106 -2.04 12.12 23.63
N GLY A 107 -2.10 13.33 23.08
CA GLY A 107 -3.39 13.98 22.80
C GLY A 107 -4.23 13.26 21.75
N GLU A 108 -3.59 12.66 20.74
CA GLU A 108 -4.30 11.83 19.76
C GLU A 108 -4.78 10.52 20.39
N ILE A 109 -3.95 9.86 21.19
CA ILE A 109 -4.29 8.61 21.89
C ILE A 109 -5.53 8.81 22.77
N GLU A 110 -5.57 9.91 23.54
CA GLU A 110 -6.71 10.28 24.37
C GLU A 110 -7.97 10.49 23.52
N TYR A 111 -7.87 11.25 22.42
CA TYR A 111 -8.98 11.46 21.49
C TYR A 111 -9.51 10.14 20.89
N LEU A 112 -8.63 9.25 20.43
CA LEU A 112 -9.02 7.98 19.83
C LEU A 112 -9.75 7.08 20.84
N TYR A 113 -9.29 7.07 22.10
CA TYR A 113 -9.93 6.30 23.15
C TYR A 113 -11.27 6.90 23.59
N GLU A 114 -11.32 8.21 23.86
CA GLU A 114 -12.49 8.87 24.43
C GLU A 114 -13.60 9.10 23.42
N GLU A 115 -13.26 9.58 22.21
CA GLU A 115 -14.25 9.98 21.20
C GLU A 115 -14.62 8.84 20.25
N LEU A 116 -13.67 7.94 19.94
CA LEU A 116 -13.89 6.84 18.99
C LEU A 116 -14.03 5.47 19.67
N GLY A 117 -13.75 5.36 20.97
CA GLY A 117 -13.78 4.09 21.69
C GLY A 117 -12.70 3.09 21.24
N LEU A 118 -11.65 3.60 20.58
CA LEU A 118 -10.58 2.79 20.01
C LEU A 118 -9.56 2.42 21.08
N ILE A 119 -9.24 1.14 21.19
CA ILE A 119 -8.19 0.70 22.11
C ILE A 119 -6.83 0.95 21.44
N VAL A 120 -6.03 1.84 22.04
CA VAL A 120 -4.71 2.19 21.52
C VAL A 120 -3.61 1.47 22.32
N GLU A 121 -2.76 0.73 21.62
CA GLU A 121 -1.55 0.11 22.16
C GLU A 121 -0.32 0.83 21.60
N VAL A 122 0.58 1.29 22.47
CA VAL A 122 1.81 1.97 22.07
C VAL A 122 3.01 1.06 22.31
N ILE A 123 3.81 0.85 21.27
CA ILE A 123 5.02 0.02 21.29
C ILE A 123 6.22 0.90 20.89
N GLY A 124 7.36 0.72 21.56
CA GLY A 124 8.61 1.36 21.17
C GLY A 124 9.19 0.78 19.88
N LYS A 125 9.84 1.61 19.06
CA LYS A 125 10.58 1.16 17.85
C LYS A 125 11.81 0.28 18.12
N GLU A 126 12.17 0.08 19.39
CA GLU A 126 13.31 -0.74 19.80
C GLU A 126 13.11 -2.21 19.39
N GLU A 127 14.16 -2.87 18.91
CA GLU A 127 14.14 -4.22 18.31
C GLU A 127 13.46 -5.29 19.21
N ASN A 128 13.62 -5.16 20.54
CA ASN A 128 13.00 -6.06 21.52
C ASN A 128 11.53 -5.72 21.83
N ALA A 129 11.11 -4.48 21.63
CA ALA A 129 9.73 -4.04 21.86
C ALA A 129 8.84 -4.47 20.69
N ILE A 130 9.37 -4.44 19.46
CA ILE A 130 8.70 -4.98 18.26
C ILE A 130 8.43 -6.48 18.40
N GLN A 131 9.37 -7.27 18.94
CA GLN A 131 9.18 -8.72 19.17
C GLN A 131 8.23 -9.04 20.34
N LYS A 132 8.01 -8.11 21.27
CA LYS A 132 7.08 -8.28 22.40
C LYS A 132 5.67 -7.77 22.11
N GLY A 133 5.54 -6.80 21.20
CA GLY A 133 4.27 -6.25 20.74
C GLY A 133 3.65 -6.98 19.55
N THR A 134 4.26 -8.07 19.08
CA THR A 134 3.68 -8.95 18.06
C THR A 134 2.62 -9.86 18.70
N GLY A 135 1.44 -9.29 18.96
CA GLY A 135 0.22 -10.07 19.25
C GLY A 135 -0.20 -10.96 18.07
N GLN A 136 -1.48 -11.27 17.95
CA GLN A 136 -2.00 -12.06 16.82
C GLN A 136 -1.68 -11.40 15.47
N GLU A 137 -1.03 -12.12 14.57
CA GLU A 137 -0.64 -11.63 13.23
C GLU A 137 -1.79 -11.66 12.23
N GLU A 138 -2.72 -12.60 12.40
CA GLU A 138 -3.87 -12.77 11.53
C GLU A 138 -4.78 -11.54 11.58
N GLY A 139 -5.16 -11.02 10.40
CA GLY A 139 -5.94 -9.79 10.30
C GLY A 139 -5.12 -8.51 10.43
N ARG A 140 -3.80 -8.58 10.62
CA ARG A 140 -2.97 -7.39 10.83
C ARG A 140 -2.69 -6.65 9.53
N LEU A 141 -3.09 -5.38 9.47
CA LEU A 141 -2.68 -4.42 8.45
C LEU A 141 -1.56 -3.56 9.04
N ILE A 142 -0.38 -3.66 8.46
CA ILE A 142 0.81 -2.89 8.87
C ILE A 142 0.99 -1.76 7.86
N LEU A 143 0.88 -0.52 8.32
CA LEU A 143 1.23 0.67 7.54
C LEU A 143 2.57 1.20 8.05
N ASP A 144 3.56 1.22 7.17
CA ASP A 144 4.89 1.74 7.47
C ASP A 144 5.09 3.12 6.83
N PHE A 145 5.08 4.15 7.67
CA PHE A 145 5.29 5.55 7.29
C PHE A 145 6.76 5.99 7.38
N GLU A 146 7.69 5.10 7.73
CA GLU A 146 9.11 5.44 7.61
C GLU A 146 9.45 5.68 6.12
N ALA A 147 10.08 6.82 5.84
CA ALA A 147 10.55 7.15 4.50
C ALA A 147 11.94 6.58 4.24
N ASP A 148 12.76 6.48 5.28
CA ASP A 148 14.14 6.05 5.19
C ASP A 148 14.32 4.56 5.44
N GLY A 149 15.43 4.03 4.93
CA GLY A 149 15.83 2.64 5.16
C GLY A 149 15.16 1.63 4.24
N ARG A 150 15.25 0.36 4.63
CA ARG A 150 14.71 -0.77 3.87
C ARG A 150 13.34 -1.18 4.42
N ILE A 151 12.63 -1.98 3.63
CA ILE A 151 11.47 -2.73 4.10
C ILE A 151 11.89 -3.55 5.31
N ARG A 152 11.07 -3.49 6.36
CA ARG A 152 11.30 -4.21 7.61
C ARG A 152 10.86 -5.66 7.46
N GLU A 153 11.81 -6.52 7.09
CA GLU A 153 11.59 -7.94 6.81
C GLU A 153 10.96 -8.69 7.99
N GLU A 154 11.20 -8.23 9.22
CA GLU A 154 10.64 -8.79 10.45
C GLU A 154 9.10 -8.72 10.53
N PHE A 155 8.47 -7.82 9.76
CA PHE A 155 7.02 -7.67 9.70
C PHE A 155 6.38 -8.38 8.50
N LEU A 156 7.19 -8.94 7.60
CA LEU A 156 6.72 -9.65 6.42
C LEU A 156 6.27 -11.07 6.81
N SER A 157 4.96 -11.27 6.84
CA SER A 157 4.33 -12.57 7.09
C SER A 157 3.22 -12.80 6.07
N GLU A 158 2.93 -14.06 5.74
CA GLU A 158 1.76 -14.39 4.90
C GLU A 158 0.43 -14.06 5.59
N LYS A 159 0.46 -13.95 6.93
CA LYS A 159 -0.72 -13.69 7.77
C LYS A 159 -1.01 -12.21 7.96
N SER A 160 -0.06 -11.34 7.60
CA SER A 160 -0.17 -9.88 7.69
C SER A 160 -0.19 -9.25 6.31
N ILE A 161 -0.70 -8.03 6.25
CA ILE A 161 -0.65 -7.17 5.08
C ILE A 161 0.32 -6.04 5.41
N TYR A 162 1.55 -6.11 4.90
CA TYR A 162 2.53 -5.06 5.10
C TYR A 162 2.56 -4.10 3.93
N ILE A 163 2.35 -2.81 4.17
CA ILE A 163 2.35 -1.76 3.16
C ILE A 163 3.32 -0.67 3.61
N SER A 164 4.41 -0.49 2.86
CA SER A 164 5.28 0.68 3.00
C SER A 164 4.72 1.82 2.18
N ILE A 165 4.44 2.95 2.81
CA ILE A 165 3.79 4.09 2.17
C ILE A 165 4.78 4.84 1.28
N TYR A 166 5.99 5.11 1.78
CA TYR A 166 6.99 5.93 1.09
C TYR A 166 8.16 5.14 0.49
N LYS A 167 8.50 3.97 1.05
CA LYS A 167 9.64 3.14 0.58
C LYS A 167 9.40 2.48 -0.79
N ARG A 168 8.15 2.42 -1.27
CA ARG A 168 7.78 1.86 -2.57
C ARG A 168 6.73 2.71 -3.26
N ASN A 169 6.96 2.98 -4.54
CA ASN A 169 5.98 3.67 -5.38
C ASN A 169 4.73 2.84 -5.56
N TRP A 170 3.60 3.51 -5.42
CA TRP A 170 2.31 3.04 -5.89
C TRP A 170 2.12 3.54 -7.32
N TYR A 171 1.35 2.80 -8.12
CA TYR A 171 1.09 3.22 -9.50
C TYR A 171 -0.39 3.17 -9.82
N GLN A 172 -0.88 4.19 -10.51
CA GLN A 172 -2.19 4.16 -11.13
C GLN A 172 -2.05 3.81 -12.61
N ARG A 173 -2.82 2.83 -13.07
CA ARG A 173 -2.86 2.40 -14.47
C ARG A 173 -3.83 3.26 -15.27
N ALA A 174 -3.70 3.25 -16.59
CA ALA A 174 -4.62 3.93 -17.51
C ALA A 174 -6.12 3.59 -17.31
N ASN A 175 -6.44 2.39 -16.79
CA ASN A 175 -7.81 2.00 -16.45
C ASN A 175 -8.24 2.37 -15.02
N LEU A 176 -7.48 3.26 -14.37
CA LEU A 176 -7.63 3.73 -12.98
C LEU A 176 -7.36 2.66 -11.91
N ASP A 177 -6.97 1.44 -12.28
CA ASP A 177 -6.54 0.43 -11.31
C ASP A 177 -5.28 0.88 -10.58
N ILE A 178 -5.20 0.58 -9.28
CA ILE A 178 -4.09 0.97 -8.41
C ILE A 178 -3.23 -0.25 -8.11
N GLU A 179 -1.93 -0.15 -8.37
CA GLU A 179 -0.89 -1.08 -7.97
C GLU A 179 -0.46 -0.77 -6.53
N VAL A 180 -0.98 -1.54 -5.59
CA VAL A 180 -0.67 -1.43 -4.16
C VAL A 180 0.54 -2.32 -3.83
N PRO A 181 1.66 -1.76 -3.35
CA PRO A 181 2.80 -2.56 -2.89
C PRO A 181 2.49 -3.21 -1.55
N ILE A 182 2.46 -4.55 -1.51
CA ILE A 182 2.26 -5.34 -0.29
C ILE A 182 3.50 -6.23 -0.07
N GLY A 183 4.33 -5.87 0.90
CA GLY A 183 5.64 -6.50 1.11
C GLY A 183 6.48 -6.41 -0.16
N TYR A 184 6.84 -7.57 -0.73
CA TYR A 184 7.50 -7.67 -2.04
C TYR A 184 6.52 -7.86 -3.22
N ASN A 185 5.26 -8.15 -2.94
CA ASN A 185 4.23 -8.35 -3.96
C ASN A 185 3.60 -7.02 -4.38
N ILE A 186 2.86 -7.07 -5.49
CA ILE A 186 1.97 -6.01 -5.94
C ILE A 186 0.57 -6.60 -6.01
N MET A 187 -0.40 -5.90 -5.45
CA MET A 187 -1.81 -6.25 -5.56
C MET A 187 -2.55 -5.17 -6.34
N ILE A 188 -3.48 -5.60 -7.19
CA ILE A 188 -4.24 -4.69 -8.04
C ILE A 188 -5.59 -4.42 -7.40
N VAL A 189 -5.83 -3.15 -7.08
CA VAL A 189 -7.13 -2.67 -6.61
C VAL A 189 -7.87 -2.04 -7.78
N LYS A 190 -9.13 -2.43 -7.98
CA LYS A 190 -9.92 -1.99 -9.14
C LYS A 190 -10.34 -0.54 -9.01
N GLY A 191 -10.07 0.24 -10.07
CA GLY A 191 -10.27 1.68 -10.10
C GLY A 191 -11.72 2.15 -10.16
N THR A 192 -12.65 1.25 -10.46
CA THR A 192 -14.05 1.57 -10.84
C THR A 192 -14.88 2.23 -9.74
N GLY A 193 -14.37 2.32 -8.50
CA GLY A 193 -15.02 2.95 -7.34
C GLY A 193 -14.41 4.28 -6.85
N PHE A 194 -13.38 4.78 -7.54
CA PHE A 194 -12.62 5.99 -7.15
C PHE A 194 -12.96 7.23 -7.98
N THR A 195 -14.04 7.20 -8.77
CA THR A 195 -14.57 8.39 -9.43
C THR A 195 -15.63 9.05 -8.53
N GLY A 196 -15.41 10.29 -8.10
CA GLY A 196 -16.47 11.10 -7.47
C GLY A 196 -16.38 11.35 -5.96
N CYS A 197 -15.19 11.47 -5.38
CA CYS A 197 -15.07 12.40 -4.24
C CYS A 197 -14.75 13.77 -4.85
N GLU A 198 -15.62 14.75 -4.67
CA GLU A 198 -15.18 16.15 -4.70
C GLU A 198 -13.89 16.19 -3.91
N ALA A 199 -12.82 16.77 -4.48
CA ALA A 199 -11.72 17.26 -3.67
C ALA A 199 -12.38 17.94 -2.47
N VAL A 200 -12.01 17.53 -1.25
CA VAL A 200 -12.51 18.19 -0.05
C VAL A 200 -12.16 19.65 -0.27
N SER A 201 -13.16 20.42 -0.69
CA SER A 201 -12.97 21.78 -1.12
C SER A 201 -12.51 22.47 0.13
N ASP A 202 -11.21 22.74 0.18
CA ASP A 202 -10.62 23.53 1.22
C ASP A 202 -11.49 24.77 1.31
N ARG A 203 -11.85 25.17 2.53
CA ARG A 203 -12.65 26.38 2.75
C ARG A 203 -12.06 27.57 1.97
N LEU A 204 -10.74 27.57 1.79
CA LEU A 204 -9.96 28.50 0.98
C LEU A 204 -10.27 28.43 -0.53
N GLU A 205 -10.39 27.24 -1.14
CA GLU A 205 -10.78 27.12 -2.55
C GLU A 205 -12.22 27.59 -2.80
N ARG A 206 -13.15 27.31 -1.87
CA ARG A 206 -14.53 27.80 -1.94
C ARG A 206 -14.62 29.32 -1.92
N GLU A 207 -13.76 29.97 -1.12
CA GLU A 207 -13.68 31.43 -1.06
C GLU A 207 -12.98 32.02 -2.30
N PHE A 208 -12.05 31.28 -2.92
CA PHE A 208 -11.31 31.74 -4.11
C PHE A 208 -12.12 31.71 -5.40
N TYR A 209 -13.06 30.76 -5.54
CA TYR A 209 -13.92 30.62 -6.72
C TYR A 209 -15.31 31.25 -6.56
N ALA A 210 -15.53 32.08 -5.53
CA ALA A 210 -16.81 32.72 -5.24
C ALA A 210 -17.08 34.04 -6.00
N GLU A 211 -16.36 34.32 -7.10
CA GLU A 211 -16.63 35.48 -7.98
C GLU A 211 -17.13 35.07 -9.37
#